data_AF-A0A336LD56-F1
#
_entry.id   AF-A0A336LD56-F1
#
_cell.length_a   1.000
_cell.length_b   1.000
_cell.length_c   1.000
_cell.angle_alpha   90.00
_cell.angle_beta   90.00
_cell.angle_gamma   90.00
#
_symmetry.space_group_name_H-M   'P 1'
#
loop_
_entity.id
_entity.type
_entity.pdbx_description
1 polymer ?
#
loop_
_entity_poly.entity_id
_entity_poly.type
_entity_poly.pdbx_seq_one_letter_code
_entity_poly.pdbx_strand_id
1 'polypeptide(L)'
;MTYEGSTTHPGCWESAVWIIYNKPIYITKQELYALRKLMQGSQESPKAPLGNNVRPLQPLHYRTVRTNIDFPSSSDKTQNNCPSMYKDMAYKATQWNHFSPRESVFHPMHYSPAKNY
;
A
#
# COMPACT_ATOMS: atom_id res chain seq x y z
N MET A 1 3.37 -4.28 0.94
CA MET A 1 3.62 -5.05 -0.30
C MET A 1 2.83 -4.41 -1.44
N THR A 2 3.33 -4.47 -2.68
CA THR A 2 2.70 -3.84 -3.85
C THR A 2 2.79 -4.75 -5.08
N TYR A 3 1.68 -4.91 -5.83
CA TYR A 3 1.63 -5.71 -7.06
C TYR A 3 0.51 -5.25 -8.01
N GLU A 4 0.65 -5.53 -9.31
CA GLU A 4 -0.39 -5.28 -10.32
C GLU A 4 -1.39 -6.44 -10.38
N GLY A 5 -2.69 -6.15 -10.45
CA GLY A 5 -3.73 -7.17 -10.45
C GLY A 5 -5.06 -6.67 -11.01
N SER A 6 -6.12 -7.42 -10.69
CA SER A 6 -7.47 -7.11 -11.14
C SER A 6 -8.41 -6.70 -10.02
N THR A 7 -9.58 -6.17 -10.41
CA THR A 7 -10.71 -6.01 -9.50
C THR A 7 -11.18 -7.38 -8.97
N THR A 8 -11.65 -7.41 -7.72
CA THR A 8 -12.18 -8.63 -7.07
C THR A 8 -13.68 -8.80 -7.23
N HIS A 9 -14.29 -8.02 -8.12
CA HIS A 9 -15.73 -7.99 -8.42
C HIS A 9 -15.93 -8.24 -9.92
N PRO A 10 -17.16 -8.57 -10.36
CA PRO A 10 -17.45 -8.83 -11.77
C PRO A 10 -16.90 -7.75 -12.71
N GLY A 11 -16.42 -8.17 -13.87
CA GLY A 11 -15.61 -7.36 -14.79
C GLY A 11 -14.12 -7.71 -14.70
N CYS A 12 -13.60 -8.04 -13.52
CA CYS A 12 -12.26 -8.60 -13.30
C CYS A 12 -11.12 -7.87 -14.04
N TRP A 13 -11.26 -6.56 -14.27
CA TRP A 13 -10.35 -5.77 -15.09
C TRP A 13 -8.96 -5.70 -14.47
N GLU A 14 -7.92 -5.96 -15.26
CA GLU A 14 -6.51 -5.92 -14.85
C GLU A 14 -5.95 -4.48 -14.83
N SER A 15 -6.59 -3.61 -14.05
CA SER A 15 -6.28 -2.18 -13.96
C SER A 15 -5.89 -1.72 -12.55
N ALA A 16 -5.77 -2.64 -11.59
CA ALA A 16 -5.52 -2.30 -10.19
C ALA A 16 -4.04 -2.46 -9.84
N VAL A 17 -3.45 -1.44 -9.21
CA VAL A 17 -2.18 -1.56 -8.48
C VAL A 17 -2.50 -1.70 -7.00
N TRP A 18 -2.33 -2.91 -6.47
CA TRP A 18 -2.65 -3.24 -5.08
C TRP A 18 -1.52 -2.84 -4.15
N ILE A 19 -1.88 -2.18 -3.04
CA ILE A 19 -0.98 -1.90 -1.91
C ILE A 19 -1.56 -2.61 -0.68
N ILE A 20 -0.83 -3.61 -0.20
CA ILE A 20 -1.22 -4.43 0.96
C ILE A 20 -0.41 -3.98 2.17
N TYR A 21 -1.13 -3.54 3.22
CA TYR A 21 -0.55 -3.19 4.51
C TYR A 21 -0.19 -4.45 5.31
N ASN A 22 0.95 -4.41 5.97
CA ASN A 22 1.45 -5.56 6.74
C ASN A 22 0.96 -5.56 8.21
N LYS A 23 0.43 -4.43 8.68
CA LYS A 23 -0.19 -4.30 9.99
C LYS A 23 -1.71 -4.27 9.81
N PRO A 24 -2.44 -5.21 10.41
CA PRO A 24 -3.90 -5.20 10.33
C PRO A 24 -4.47 -4.01 11.11
N ILE A 25 -5.66 -3.58 10.70
CA ILE A 25 -6.50 -2.68 11.50
C ILE A 25 -7.31 -3.56 12.45
N TYR A 26 -7.24 -3.26 13.74
CA TYR A 26 -7.99 -3.99 14.76
C TYR A 26 -9.37 -3.37 14.94
N ILE A 27 -10.39 -4.24 15.02
CA ILE A 27 -11.78 -3.87 15.31
C ILE A 27 -12.31 -4.73 16.46
N THR A 28 -13.30 -4.22 17.17
CA THR A 28 -13.98 -4.93 18.26
C THR A 28 -14.89 -6.03 17.71
N LYS A 29 -15.25 -6.98 18.58
CA LYS A 29 -16.19 -8.06 18.23
C LYS A 29 -17.57 -7.52 17.84
N GLN A 30 -18.00 -6.45 18.50
CA GLN A 30 -19.28 -5.79 18.30
C GLN A 30 -19.37 -5.15 16.91
N GLU A 31 -18.31 -4.45 16.48
CA GLU A 31 -18.22 -3.86 15.14
C GLU A 31 -18.24 -4.94 14.04
N LEU A 32 -17.47 -6.02 14.22
CA LEU A 32 -17.47 -7.13 13.27
C LEU A 32 -18.84 -7.84 13.21
N TYR A 33 -19.51 -7.97 14.34
CA TYR A 33 -20.86 -8.54 14.39
C TYR A 33 -21.89 -7.65 13.68
N ALA A 34 -21.81 -6.33 13.84
CA ALA A 34 -22.65 -5.38 13.12
C ALA A 34 -22.44 -5.48 11.60
N LEU A 35 -21.20 -5.59 11.13
CA LEU A 35 -20.89 -5.79 9.71
C LEU A 35 -21.52 -7.09 9.15
N ARG A 36 -21.49 -8.17 9.93
CA ARG A 36 -22.07 -9.48 9.53
C ARG A 36 -23.60 -9.53 9.54
N LYS A 37 -24.28 -8.51 10.07
CA LYS A 37 -25.74 -8.40 10.02
C LYS A 37 -26.26 -7.81 8.71
N LEU A 38 -25.38 -7.29 7.85
CA LEU A 38 -25.78 -6.72 6.57
C LEU A 38 -26.46 -7.78 5.69
N MET A 39 -27.40 -7.33 4.86
CA MET A 39 -28.15 -8.16 3.93
C MET A 39 -27.89 -7.71 2.49
N GLN A 40 -28.03 -8.64 1.56
CA GLN A 40 -28.04 -8.36 0.12
C GLN A 40 -29.40 -7.78 -0.29
N GLY A 41 -29.42 -6.81 -1.21
CA GLY A 41 -30.65 -6.19 -1.69
C GLY A 41 -30.95 -4.84 -1.01
N SER A 42 -32.15 -4.33 -1.24
CA SER A 42 -32.63 -3.09 -0.61
C SER A 42 -33.30 -3.38 0.74
N GLN A 43 -33.63 -2.34 1.50
CA GLN A 43 -34.31 -2.49 2.79
C GLN A 43 -35.72 -3.06 2.62
N GLU A 44 -36.39 -2.70 1.53
CA GLU A 44 -37.75 -3.13 1.19
C GLU A 44 -37.79 -4.56 0.63
N SER A 45 -36.65 -5.05 0.13
CA SER A 45 -36.53 -6.36 -0.52
C SER A 45 -35.22 -7.09 -0.15
N PRO A 46 -35.03 -7.45 1.14
CA PRO A 46 -33.86 -8.17 1.57
C PRO A 46 -33.84 -9.58 0.96
N LYS A 47 -32.68 -10.01 0.48
CA LYS A 47 -32.49 -11.33 -0.14
C LYS A 47 -31.87 -12.33 0.83
N ALA A 48 -30.55 -12.31 0.93
CA ALA A 48 -29.78 -13.23 1.78
C ALA A 48 -28.79 -12.44 2.64
N PRO A 49 -28.31 -12.98 3.76
CA PRO A 49 -27.23 -12.36 4.52
C PRO A 49 -26.02 -12.06 3.62
N LEU A 50 -25.38 -10.90 3.80
CA LEU A 50 -24.17 -10.52 3.08
C LEU A 50 -22.98 -11.23 3.72
N GLY A 51 -22.86 -12.53 3.47
CA GLY A 51 -21.75 -13.37 3.90
C GLY A 51 -20.88 -13.81 2.73
N ASN A 52 -19.64 -14.21 3.04
CA ASN A 52 -18.69 -14.82 2.09
C ASN A 52 -18.48 -14.01 0.80
N ASN A 53 -18.56 -12.68 0.87
CA ASN A 53 -18.33 -11.74 -0.22
C ASN A 53 -16.83 -11.56 -0.52
N VAL A 54 -16.10 -12.67 -0.63
CA VAL A 54 -14.66 -12.72 -0.86
C VAL A 54 -14.37 -13.54 -2.11
N ARG A 55 -13.52 -13.00 -3.00
CA ARG A 55 -13.02 -13.72 -4.17
C ARG A 55 -11.97 -14.75 -3.71
N PRO A 56 -12.00 -16.01 -4.21
CA PRO A 56 -10.99 -17.00 -3.90
C PRO A 56 -9.58 -16.55 -4.31
N LEU A 57 -8.56 -17.06 -3.62
CA LEU A 57 -7.15 -16.83 -3.98
C LEU A 57 -6.92 -17.19 -5.44
N GLN A 58 -6.19 -16.33 -6.14
CA GLN A 58 -5.83 -16.52 -7.54
C GLN A 58 -4.31 -16.78 -7.64
N PRO A 59 -3.85 -17.51 -8.66
CA PRO A 59 -2.42 -17.76 -8.83
C PRO A 59 -1.64 -16.45 -9.01
N LEU A 60 -0.41 -16.43 -8.50
CA LEU A 60 0.47 -15.26 -8.67
C LEU A 60 0.97 -15.13 -10.12
N HIS A 61 1.14 -16.26 -10.81
CA HIS A 61 1.81 -16.35 -12.11
C HIS A 61 3.19 -15.66 -12.07
N TYR A 62 3.55 -14.91 -13.10
CA TYR A 62 4.85 -14.25 -13.23
C TYR A 62 4.87 -12.81 -12.69
N ARG A 63 3.87 -12.44 -11.89
CA ARG A 63 3.78 -11.08 -11.34
C ARG A 63 4.83 -10.88 -10.26
N THR A 64 5.51 -9.74 -10.35
CA THR A 64 6.46 -9.32 -9.32
C THR A 64 5.72 -8.69 -8.14
N VAL A 65 6.01 -9.16 -6.93
CA VAL A 65 5.55 -8.53 -5.68
C VAL A 65 6.69 -7.72 -5.09
N ARG A 66 6.46 -6.43 -4.91
CA ARG A 66 7.42 -5.50 -4.30
C ARG A 66 7.10 -5.31 -2.82
N THR A 67 8.11 -5.12 -1.99
CA THR A 67 7.89 -4.81 -0.57
C THR A 67 8.90 -3.77 -0.09
N ASN A 68 8.50 -3.02 0.94
CA ASN A 68 9.34 -2.10 1.69
C ASN A 68 9.68 -2.65 3.09
N ILE A 69 9.46 -3.95 3.31
CA ILE A 69 9.83 -4.65 4.53
C ILE A 69 11.22 -5.26 4.33
N ASP A 70 12.14 -4.91 5.22
CA ASP A 70 13.40 -5.64 5.37
C ASP A 70 13.12 -6.93 6.14
N PHE A 71 13.20 -8.07 5.45
CA PHE A 71 13.12 -9.36 6.12
C PHE A 71 14.48 -9.67 6.75
N PRO A 72 14.53 -9.98 8.06
CA PRO A 72 15.78 -10.46 8.65
C PRO A 72 16.12 -11.79 8.00
N SER A 73 17.19 -11.83 7.20
CA SER A 73 17.67 -13.08 6.61
C SER A 73 18.17 -14.00 7.73
N SER A 74 17.55 -15.15 7.90
CA SER A 74 17.92 -16.13 8.93
C SER A 74 19.23 -16.90 8.63
N SER A 75 19.98 -16.56 7.59
CA SER A 75 21.29 -17.17 7.30
C SER A 75 21.97 -16.48 6.11
N ASP A 76 22.85 -15.51 6.34
CA ASP A 76 24.14 -15.48 5.62
C ASP A 76 25.09 -14.47 6.26
N LYS A 77 26.02 -14.98 7.09
CA LYS A 77 27.24 -14.24 7.48
C LYS A 77 28.30 -14.31 6.37
N THR A 78 27.94 -14.75 5.15
CA THR A 78 28.88 -15.06 4.07
C THR A 78 28.55 -14.49 2.69
N GLN A 79 27.62 -13.54 2.55
CA GLN A 79 27.51 -12.75 1.31
C GLN A 79 27.41 -11.25 1.60
N ASN A 80 28.56 -10.59 1.55
CA ASN A 80 28.76 -9.14 1.66
C ASN A 80 28.20 -8.32 0.48
N ASN A 81 27.12 -8.74 -0.20
CA ASN A 81 26.68 -8.05 -1.41
C ASN A 81 25.17 -8.01 -1.71
N CYS A 82 24.32 -8.27 -0.72
CA CYS A 82 22.89 -7.93 -0.85
C CYS A 82 22.69 -6.46 -0.43
N PRO A 83 22.37 -5.53 -1.36
CA PRO A 83 22.08 -4.16 -0.99
C PRO A 83 20.85 -4.12 -0.08
N SER A 84 21.03 -3.58 1.12
CA SER A 84 19.93 -3.30 2.06
C SER A 84 18.96 -2.27 1.46
N MET A 85 17.68 -2.32 1.84
CA MET A 85 16.76 -1.22 1.52
C MET A 85 17.01 0.02 2.38
N TYR A 86 17.83 -0.08 3.43
CA TYR A 86 18.31 1.06 4.20
C TYR A 86 19.14 1.99 3.31
N LYS A 87 18.65 3.22 3.14
CA LYS A 87 19.37 4.31 2.47
C LYS A 87 19.33 5.52 3.39
N ASP A 88 20.51 6.06 3.72
CA ASP A 88 20.62 7.35 4.41
C ASP A 88 20.17 8.46 3.45
N MET A 89 18.86 8.74 3.45
CA MET A 89 18.25 9.81 2.68
C MET A 89 17.81 10.92 3.63
N ALA A 90 18.40 12.11 3.49
CA ALA A 90 17.95 13.33 4.15
C ALA A 90 17.24 14.24 3.15
N TYR A 91 16.09 14.81 3.54
CA TYR A 91 15.47 15.86 2.76
C TYR A 91 16.15 17.20 3.09
N LYS A 92 16.53 17.96 2.06
CA LYS A 92 16.96 19.35 2.23
C LYS A 92 15.78 20.24 1.85
N ALA A 93 15.13 20.82 2.85
CA ALA A 93 14.13 21.86 2.59
C ALA A 93 14.83 23.11 2.03
N THR A 94 14.26 23.71 0.98
CA THR A 94 14.63 25.05 0.58
C THR A 94 14.13 26.03 1.65
N GLN A 95 15.02 26.88 2.17
CA GLN A 95 14.63 27.93 3.09
C GLN A 95 13.79 28.96 2.33
N TRP A 96 12.54 29.18 2.75
CA TRP A 96 11.71 30.24 2.22
C TRP A 96 12.20 31.57 2.80
N ASN A 97 12.84 32.41 1.99
CA ASN A 97 13.09 33.80 2.37
C ASN A 97 11.74 34.51 2.44
N HIS A 98 11.29 34.80 3.66
CA HIS A 98 10.01 35.44 3.97
C HIS A 98 9.95 36.92 3.58
N PHE A 99 10.37 37.31 2.37
CA PHE A 99 10.14 38.66 1.85
C PHE A 99 10.02 38.67 0.32
N SER A 100 8.83 38.35 -0.20
CA SER A 100 8.22 39.07 -1.33
C SER A 100 6.75 38.67 -1.50
N PRO A 101 5.79 39.61 -1.46
CA PRO A 101 4.38 39.32 -1.68
C PRO A 101 4.07 39.37 -3.18
N ARG A 102 4.10 38.20 -3.85
CA ARG A 102 3.21 37.78 -4.96
C ARG A 102 3.77 36.52 -5.63
N GLU A 103 2.85 35.63 -5.96
CA GLU A 103 2.99 34.40 -6.78
C GLU A 103 3.57 33.15 -6.10
N SER A 104 2.67 32.30 -5.62
CA SER A 104 2.94 30.91 -5.25
C SER A 104 3.10 30.05 -6.52
N VAL A 105 4.29 30.10 -7.13
CA VAL A 105 4.68 29.11 -8.13
C VAL A 105 5.09 27.83 -7.40
N PHE A 106 4.39 26.72 -7.63
CA PHE A 106 4.84 25.39 -7.19
C PHE A 106 6.21 25.12 -7.79
N HIS A 107 7.27 25.15 -6.98
CA HIS A 107 8.62 24.78 -7.40
C HIS A 107 8.79 23.26 -7.29
N PRO A 108 9.35 22.58 -8.31
CA PRO A 108 9.58 21.15 -8.25
C PRO A 108 10.67 20.83 -7.21
N MET A 109 10.44 19.76 -6.45
CA MET A 109 11.44 19.18 -5.54
C MET A 109 12.64 18.68 -6.35
N HIS A 110 13.74 19.42 -6.35
CA HIS A 110 14.99 18.95 -6.95
C HIS A 110 15.68 17.94 -6.03
N TYR A 111 15.79 16.71 -6.52
CA TYR A 111 16.54 15.63 -5.89
C TYR A 111 18.05 15.88 -6.04
N SER A 112 18.78 15.85 -4.92
CA SER A 112 20.25 15.80 -4.92
C SER A 112 20.67 14.54 -4.17
N PRO A 113 21.33 13.58 -4.83
CA PRO A 113 21.85 12.41 -4.13
C PRO A 113 22.90 12.86 -3.11
N ALA A 114 22.86 12.28 -1.91
CA ALA A 114 23.87 12.50 -0.90
C ALA A 114 25.25 12.20 -1.50
N LYS A 115 26.15 13.18 -1.47
CA LYS A 115 27.56 12.95 -1.78
C LYS A 115 28.12 12.09 -0.66
N ASN A 116 28.41 10.83 -0.96
CA ASN A 116 29.22 9.98 -0.09
C ASN A 116 30.61 10.61 0.01
N TYR A 117 30.99 11.03 1.22
CA TYR A 117 32.39 11.27 1.61
C TYR A 117 32.94 9.99 2.23
#